data_AF-A0A828Z9I6-F1
#
_entry.id   AF-A0A828Z9I6-F1
#
_cell.length_a   1.000
_cell.length_b   1.000
_cell.length_c   1.000
_cell.angle_alpha   90.00
_cell.angle_beta   90.00
_cell.angle_gamma   90.00
#
_symmetry.space_group_name_H-M   'P 1'
#
loop_
_entity.id
_entity.type
_entity.pdbx_description
1 polymer ?
#
loop_
_entity_poly.entity_id
_entity_poly.type
_entity_poly.pdbx_seq_one_letter_code
_entity_poly.pdbx_strand_id
1 'polypeptide(L)'
;MKPDKSIEKIDYFLVISVVIVVLCSVMTLYSQEVNFEDGPGKWYRQLFYFVIGLVIMYFVSRVNYQLLGAYAIVIYVFTIFLLIITLIPGIGYLPSGRGARSWLKIGPIGIQASEFAKLSSVILLGQFMVLKEKDMKNLVVLSIPFVIVIVPMVFILLQPDFGTAVSFLPILFTMLFFGGADILHIGSLLAFGGITLMVPMFVEYSRLTLINDIADFLQRTGKTDLLSVVNRLGGKIWLALDGKDVKTANLTPKTLNSLREAVDQVVELEGGFLFKIFSNQTLLLTFGAIFLIASLVMVGIRIARGSRTLRQYYIPLGILGISLISAVVVMKIVPFRENQVVRLTAFLNPEEFKQGAGYQLRASKPAVGSGRFFGKGLMNAEMTEGRIPHVPESSTDFIFASWAEQTGFLGSVFLLFFLFSIPLRGLQISYESKDRFGSLLASGIVALLFYHMAINIGIVIGLMPVTGIPLSFMSYGGSHLIMSMTAVGIILSIKSRKHAN
;
A
#
# COMPACT_ATOMS: atom_id res chain seq x y z
N MET A 1 31.62 29.80 -31.19
CA MET A 1 31.08 29.56 -29.83
C MET A 1 29.58 29.78 -29.89
N LYS A 2 28.76 28.73 -30.06
CA LYS A 2 27.29 28.89 -29.98
C LYS A 2 26.94 29.08 -28.50
N PRO A 3 26.08 30.05 -28.15
CA PRO A 3 25.78 30.36 -26.76
C PRO A 3 25.11 29.15 -26.09
N ASP A 4 25.50 28.97 -24.85
CA ASP A 4 25.13 27.93 -23.90
C ASP A 4 23.64 27.52 -24.01
N LYS A 5 23.35 26.22 -24.12
CA LYS A 5 21.98 25.69 -23.99
C LYS A 5 21.56 25.99 -22.55
N SER A 6 20.90 27.13 -22.33
CA SER A 6 20.62 27.64 -20.99
C SER A 6 19.84 26.62 -20.17
N ILE A 7 20.52 26.00 -19.21
CA ILE A 7 19.89 25.22 -18.16
C ILE A 7 18.84 26.11 -17.51
N GLU A 8 17.57 25.71 -17.57
CA GLU A 8 16.50 26.47 -16.92
C GLU A 8 16.79 26.59 -15.41
N LYS A 9 16.39 27.73 -14.84
CA LYS A 9 16.53 27.98 -13.40
C LYS A 9 15.80 26.88 -12.61
N ILE A 10 16.44 26.43 -11.52
CA ILE A 10 15.88 25.44 -10.59
C ILE A 10 14.49 25.88 -10.12
N ASP A 11 13.56 24.92 -10.00
CA ASP A 11 12.26 25.17 -9.39
C ASP A 11 12.40 25.39 -7.88
N TYR A 12 12.64 26.63 -7.49
CA TYR A 12 12.79 27.00 -6.08
C TYR A 12 11.54 26.69 -5.27
N PHE A 13 10.34 26.81 -5.85
CA PHE A 13 9.11 26.52 -5.12
C PHE A 13 8.99 25.03 -4.76
N LEU A 14 9.36 24.13 -5.68
CA LEU A 14 9.41 22.69 -5.40
C LEU A 14 10.42 22.37 -4.29
N VAL A 15 11.62 22.94 -4.36
CA VAL A 15 12.68 22.74 -3.34
C VAL A 15 12.25 23.28 -1.98
N ILE A 16 11.72 24.51 -1.93
CA ILE A 16 11.24 25.15 -0.70
C ILE A 16 10.10 24.33 -0.09
N SER A 17 9.19 23.79 -0.90
CA SER A 17 8.09 22.95 -0.41
C SER A 17 8.61 21.69 0.29
N VAL A 18 9.60 21.00 -0.30
CA VAL A 18 10.24 19.85 0.35
C VAL A 18 10.92 20.26 1.66
N VAL A 19 11.69 21.35 1.65
CA VAL A 19 12.39 21.84 2.84
C VAL A 19 11.42 22.16 3.97
N ILE A 20 10.34 22.90 3.69
CA ILE A 20 9.32 23.26 4.70
C ILE A 20 8.69 22.00 5.30
N VAL A 21 8.27 21.04 4.48
CA VAL A 21 7.64 19.79 4.97
C VAL A 21 8.59 18.99 5.86
N VAL A 22 9.87 18.88 5.48
CA VAL A 22 10.85 18.14 6.30
C VAL A 22 11.22 18.91 7.58
N LEU A 23 11.22 20.25 7.57
CA LEU A 23 11.39 21.02 8.79
C LEU A 23 10.20 20.85 9.75
N CYS A 24 8.97 20.82 9.23
CA CYS A 24 7.78 20.47 10.01
C CYS A 24 7.91 19.07 10.63
N SER A 25 8.41 18.10 9.86
CA SER A 25 8.72 16.74 10.37
C SER A 25 9.70 16.74 11.53
N VAL A 26 10.86 17.37 11.36
CA VAL A 26 11.89 17.43 12.41
C VAL A 26 11.34 18.12 13.66
N MET A 27 10.54 19.17 13.48
CA MET A 27 9.89 19.89 14.57
C MET A 27 8.88 19.03 15.33
N THR A 28 8.04 18.24 14.65
CA THR A 28 7.11 17.28 15.29
C THR A 28 7.87 16.19 16.05
N LEU A 29 8.91 15.61 15.43
CA LEU A 29 9.71 14.57 16.07
C LEU A 29 10.47 15.11 17.28
N TYR A 30 10.93 16.36 17.21
CA TYR A 30 11.58 17.02 18.33
C TYR A 30 10.59 17.16 19.49
N SER A 31 9.39 17.71 19.25
CA SER A 31 8.39 17.90 20.32
C SER A 31 7.97 16.59 21.00
N GLN A 32 7.91 15.49 20.25
CA GLN A 32 7.63 14.16 20.79
C GLN A 32 8.71 13.65 21.75
N GLU A 33 9.95 14.12 21.60
CA GLU A 33 11.12 13.54 22.25
C GLU A 33 11.87 14.47 23.22
N VAL A 34 11.46 15.73 23.37
CA VAL A 34 12.18 16.74 24.20
C VAL A 34 12.38 16.30 25.65
N ASN A 35 11.53 15.42 26.19
CA ASN A 35 11.56 15.00 27.59
C ASN A 35 12.32 13.69 27.85
N PHE A 36 13.13 13.19 26.92
CA PHE A 36 13.88 11.94 27.07
C PHE A 36 15.39 12.16 27.18
N GLU A 37 16.01 11.58 28.22
CA GLU A 37 17.46 11.68 28.49
C GLU A 37 18.33 10.69 27.67
N ASP A 38 17.74 9.87 26.80
CA ASP A 38 18.44 8.80 26.08
C ASP A 38 18.99 9.23 24.69
N GLY A 39 20.14 9.91 24.69
CA GLY A 39 20.97 10.12 23.49
C GLY A 39 20.32 10.86 22.30
N PRO A 40 20.91 10.79 21.08
CA PRO A 40 20.33 11.48 19.92
C PRO A 40 19.03 10.82 19.45
N GLY A 41 17.93 11.55 19.66
CA GLY A 41 16.56 11.17 19.30
C GLY A 41 16.32 10.95 17.79
N LYS A 42 15.13 10.47 17.43
CA LYS A 42 14.67 10.30 16.04
C LYS A 42 14.74 11.61 15.27
N TRP A 43 14.46 12.76 15.90
CA TRP A 43 14.55 14.08 15.26
C TRP A 43 15.97 14.37 14.75
N TYR A 44 17.00 14.02 15.52
CA TYR A 44 18.40 14.23 15.15
C TYR A 44 18.78 13.36 13.95
N ARG A 45 18.35 12.10 13.97
CA ARG A 45 18.55 11.18 12.83
C ARG A 45 17.81 11.64 11.58
N GLN A 46 16.57 12.12 11.73
CA GLN A 46 15.79 12.68 10.63
C GLN A 46 16.50 13.90 10.02
N LEU A 47 17.03 14.81 10.85
CA LEU A 47 17.81 15.96 10.40
C LEU A 47 19.07 15.53 9.65
N PHE A 48 19.79 14.53 10.15
CA PHE A 48 20.95 13.95 9.46
C PHE A 48 20.58 13.39 8.07
N TYR A 49 19.50 12.61 7.98
CA TYR A 49 19.00 12.10 6.70
C TYR A 49 18.49 13.19 5.77
N PHE A 50 17.92 14.28 6.31
CA PHE A 50 17.50 15.44 5.54
C PHE A 50 18.69 16.13 4.87
N VAL A 51 19.79 16.36 5.61
CA VAL A 51 21.00 16.97 5.04
C VAL A 51 21.59 16.10 3.93
N ILE A 52 21.70 14.78 4.16
CA ILE A 52 22.15 13.83 3.13
C ILE A 52 21.19 13.87 1.92
N GLY A 53 19.89 13.87 2.17
CA GLY A 53 18.87 13.92 1.13
C GLY A 53 18.94 15.19 0.30
N LEU A 54 19.22 16.36 0.90
CA LEU A 54 19.43 17.63 0.17
C LEU A 54 20.63 17.54 -0.76
N VAL A 55 21.74 16.98 -0.28
CA VAL A 55 22.96 16.78 -1.07
C VAL A 55 22.68 15.85 -2.26
N ILE A 56 22.02 14.71 -2.02
CA ILE A 56 21.65 13.76 -3.07
C ILE A 56 20.68 14.41 -4.07
N MET A 57 19.64 15.09 -3.59
CA MET A 57 18.67 15.79 -4.44
C MET A 57 19.35 16.82 -5.34
N TYR A 58 20.30 17.60 -4.80
CA TYR A 58 21.09 18.55 -5.57
C TYR A 58 21.91 17.85 -6.65
N PHE A 59 22.68 16.81 -6.32
CA PHE A 59 23.50 16.09 -7.30
C PHE A 59 22.64 15.42 -8.38
N VAL A 60 21.56 14.72 -8.00
CA VAL A 60 20.66 14.03 -8.93
C VAL A 60 19.98 15.02 -9.88
N SER A 61 19.62 16.22 -9.41
CA SER A 61 19.08 17.27 -10.28
C SER A 61 20.05 17.68 -11.41
N ARG A 62 21.36 17.52 -11.20
CA ARG A 62 22.40 17.83 -12.16
C ARG A 62 22.77 16.65 -13.05
N VAL A 63 22.38 15.41 -12.74
CA VAL A 63 22.60 14.25 -13.61
C VAL A 63 21.56 14.25 -14.74
N ASN A 64 21.94 13.90 -15.96
CA ASN A 64 20.97 13.76 -17.06
C ASN A 64 20.02 12.58 -16.77
N TYR A 65 18.73 12.87 -16.60
CA TYR A 65 17.71 11.85 -16.34
C TYR A 65 17.63 10.79 -17.44
N GLN A 66 17.97 11.10 -18.69
CA GLN A 66 17.98 10.13 -19.81
C GLN A 66 18.97 8.98 -19.58
N LEU A 67 20.05 9.22 -18.81
CA LEU A 67 20.98 8.15 -18.43
C LEU A 67 20.29 7.09 -17.57
N LEU A 68 19.31 7.48 -16.75
CA LEU A 68 18.52 6.53 -15.97
C LEU A 68 17.73 5.59 -16.88
N GLY A 69 17.20 6.10 -18.00
CA GLY A 69 16.54 5.29 -19.02
C GLY A 69 17.50 4.31 -19.71
N ALA A 70 18.70 4.78 -20.08
CA ALA A 70 19.72 3.95 -20.71
C ALA A 70 20.19 2.79 -19.80
N TYR A 71 20.30 3.03 -18.49
CA TYR A 71 20.71 2.03 -17.51
C TYR A 71 19.53 1.38 -16.75
N ALA A 72 18.29 1.55 -17.22
CA ALA A 72 17.09 1.15 -16.49
C ALA A 72 17.08 -0.34 -16.10
N ILE A 73 17.48 -1.23 -17.02
CA ILE A 73 17.55 -2.68 -16.76
C ILE A 73 18.60 -2.99 -15.69
N VAL A 74 19.77 -2.34 -15.77
CA VAL A 74 20.87 -2.55 -14.80
C VAL A 74 20.45 -2.09 -13.40
N ILE A 75 19.83 -0.90 -13.30
CA ILE A 75 19.29 -0.37 -12.04
C ILE A 75 18.26 -1.33 -11.46
N TYR A 76 17.33 -1.82 -12.28
CA TYR A 76 16.29 -2.72 -11.84
C TYR A 76 16.83 -4.08 -11.36
N VAL A 77 17.73 -4.71 -12.12
CA VAL A 77 18.37 -5.98 -11.73
C VAL A 77 19.16 -5.84 -10.44
N PHE A 78 19.89 -4.73 -10.28
CA PHE A 78 20.58 -4.42 -9.04
C PHE A 78 19.61 -4.31 -7.85
N THR A 79 18.42 -3.72 -8.05
CA THR A 79 17.40 -3.68 -7.00
C THR A 79 16.85 -5.06 -6.65
N ILE A 80 16.58 -5.91 -7.64
CA ILE A 80 16.12 -7.28 -7.39
C ILE A 80 17.18 -8.05 -6.59
N PHE A 81 18.45 -7.88 -6.93
CA PHE A 81 19.55 -8.42 -6.15
C PHE A 81 19.55 -7.93 -4.68
N LEU A 82 19.33 -6.63 -4.45
CA LEU A 82 19.19 -6.10 -3.08
C LEU A 82 18.01 -6.72 -2.32
N LEU A 83 16.85 -6.91 -2.98
CA LEU A 83 15.69 -7.56 -2.37
C LEU A 83 15.96 -9.03 -2.02
N ILE A 84 16.68 -9.75 -2.87
CA ILE A 84 17.09 -11.13 -2.61
C ILE A 84 18.03 -11.18 -1.40
N ILE A 85 19.02 -10.28 -1.33
CA ILE A 85 19.94 -10.24 -0.18
C ILE A 85 19.18 -9.98 1.13
N THR A 86 18.17 -9.10 1.13
CA THR A 86 17.38 -8.83 2.35
C THR A 86 16.62 -10.05 2.87
N LEU A 87 16.38 -11.08 2.06
CA LEU A 87 15.73 -12.32 2.50
C LEU A 87 16.68 -13.26 3.26
N ILE A 88 18.00 -13.10 3.11
CA ILE A 88 18.99 -13.99 3.71
C ILE A 88 19.06 -13.73 5.23
N PRO A 89 18.80 -14.75 6.08
CA PRO A 89 18.95 -14.63 7.52
C PRO A 89 20.37 -14.17 7.90
N GLY A 90 20.48 -13.14 8.74
CA GLY A 90 21.76 -12.57 9.17
C GLY A 90 22.21 -11.34 8.39
N ILE A 91 21.81 -11.20 7.13
CA ILE A 91 22.05 -9.98 6.33
C ILE A 91 20.85 -9.05 6.39
N GLY A 92 19.65 -9.60 6.17
CA GLY A 92 18.39 -8.90 6.42
C GLY A 92 18.15 -8.74 7.92
N TYR A 93 18.20 -7.50 8.41
CA TYR A 93 17.94 -7.18 9.81
C TYR A 93 16.44 -6.90 10.04
N LEU A 94 15.97 -7.24 11.24
CA LEU A 94 14.62 -6.97 11.72
C LEU A 94 14.68 -5.74 12.64
N PRO A 95 14.24 -4.54 12.22
CA PRO A 95 14.19 -3.39 13.11
C PRO A 95 13.26 -3.64 14.29
N SER A 96 13.71 -3.30 15.50
CA SER A 96 12.89 -3.34 16.71
C SER A 96 11.58 -2.59 16.47
N GLY A 97 10.44 -3.28 16.54
CA GLY A 97 9.10 -2.72 16.29
C GLY A 97 8.48 -3.04 14.92
N ARG A 98 9.22 -3.59 13.94
CA ARG A 98 8.66 -3.99 12.63
C ARG A 98 8.82 -5.50 12.41
N GLY A 99 7.72 -6.19 12.08
CA GLY A 99 7.67 -7.66 11.93
C GLY A 99 8.25 -8.24 10.64
N ALA A 100 9.03 -7.46 9.86
CA ALA A 100 9.48 -7.81 8.51
C ALA A 100 11.00 -7.65 8.34
N ARG A 101 11.69 -8.66 7.78
CA ARG A 101 13.14 -8.60 7.46
C ARG A 101 13.33 -7.90 6.11
N SER A 102 13.27 -6.58 6.12
CA SER A 102 13.30 -5.76 4.90
C SER A 102 14.43 -4.70 4.86
N TRP A 103 15.33 -4.72 5.85
CA TRP A 103 16.35 -3.69 6.04
C TRP A 103 17.77 -4.25 5.94
N LEU A 104 18.64 -3.52 5.23
CA LEU A 104 20.09 -3.73 5.21
C LEU A 104 20.74 -2.70 6.13
N LYS A 105 21.54 -3.15 7.10
CA LYS A 105 22.26 -2.25 8.00
C LYS A 105 23.69 -2.05 7.51
N ILE A 106 24.02 -0.85 7.08
CA ILE A 106 25.37 -0.44 6.68
C ILE A 106 25.87 0.57 7.71
N GLY A 107 26.55 0.07 8.75
CA GLY A 107 26.98 0.89 9.89
C GLY A 107 25.79 1.54 10.62
N PRO A 108 25.76 2.89 10.76
CA PRO A 108 24.65 3.60 11.41
C PRO A 108 23.41 3.76 10.52
N ILE A 109 23.51 3.47 9.22
CA ILE A 109 22.45 3.72 8.24
C ILE A 109 21.70 2.41 7.95
N GLY A 110 20.38 2.46 8.10
CA GLY A 110 19.48 1.41 7.62
C GLY A 110 18.96 1.75 6.23
N ILE A 111 19.23 0.88 5.25
CA ILE A 111 18.73 1.01 3.88
C ILE A 111 17.61 -0.01 3.65
N GLN A 112 16.44 0.47 3.25
CA GLN A 112 15.31 -0.37 2.88
C GLN A 112 15.28 -0.58 1.36
N ALA A 113 15.55 -1.82 0.93
CA ALA A 113 15.66 -2.16 -0.50
C ALA A 113 14.34 -1.93 -1.28
N SER A 114 13.19 -2.06 -0.62
CA SER A 114 11.88 -1.86 -1.23
C SER A 114 11.59 -0.40 -1.64
N GLU A 115 12.19 0.59 -0.96
CA GLU A 115 12.09 2.00 -1.37
C GLU A 115 12.82 2.25 -2.70
N PHE A 116 13.98 1.61 -2.87
CA PHE A 116 14.73 1.63 -4.13
C PHE A 116 13.99 0.85 -5.23
N ALA A 117 13.31 -0.24 -4.88
CA ALA A 117 12.54 -1.07 -5.80
C ALA A 117 11.41 -0.30 -6.49
N LYS A 118 10.71 0.56 -5.75
CA LYS A 118 9.64 1.40 -6.30
C LYS A 118 10.18 2.37 -7.35
N LEU A 119 11.24 3.11 -7.03
CA LEU A 119 11.82 4.08 -7.97
C LEU A 119 12.44 3.39 -9.20
N SER A 120 13.17 2.28 -9.01
CA SER A 120 13.75 1.52 -10.13
C SER A 120 12.69 0.92 -11.06
N SER A 121 11.55 0.48 -10.52
CA SER A 121 10.43 0.00 -11.31
C SER A 121 9.80 1.11 -12.14
N VAL A 122 9.66 2.32 -11.58
CA VAL A 122 9.20 3.51 -12.34
C VAL A 122 10.15 3.80 -13.52
N ILE A 123 11.47 3.77 -13.28
CA ILE A 123 12.46 4.02 -14.34
C ILE A 123 12.35 2.98 -15.46
N LEU A 124 12.29 1.69 -15.11
CA LEU A 124 12.18 0.61 -16.10
C LEU A 124 10.85 0.62 -16.85
N LEU A 125 9.73 0.87 -16.16
CA LEU A 125 8.41 1.01 -16.79
C LEU A 125 8.39 2.18 -17.78
N GLY A 126 8.92 3.33 -17.39
CA GLY A 126 9.00 4.51 -18.25
C GLY A 126 9.80 4.22 -19.51
N GLN A 127 10.98 3.60 -19.36
CA GLN A 127 11.83 3.23 -20.50
C GLN A 127 11.14 2.19 -21.41
N PHE A 128 10.52 1.17 -20.81
CA PHE A 128 9.81 0.13 -21.55
C PHE A 128 8.67 0.70 -22.38
N MET A 129 7.86 1.60 -21.81
CA MET A 129 6.72 2.22 -22.49
C MET A 129 7.14 3.11 -23.67
N VAL A 130 8.31 3.74 -23.58
CA VAL A 130 8.88 4.49 -24.72
C VAL A 130 9.34 3.52 -25.82
N LEU A 131 10.01 2.42 -25.47
CA LEU A 131 10.53 1.46 -26.44
C LEU A 131 9.44 0.62 -27.13
N LYS A 132 8.32 0.36 -26.45
CA LYS A 132 7.24 -0.54 -26.92
C LYS A 132 5.92 0.14 -27.22
N GLU A 133 5.91 1.47 -27.33
CA GLU A 133 4.72 2.29 -27.55
C GLU A 133 3.77 1.70 -28.62
N LYS A 134 4.28 1.40 -29.81
CA LYS A 134 3.47 0.93 -30.95
C LYS A 134 2.81 -0.42 -30.69
N ASP A 135 3.41 -1.24 -29.83
CA ASP A 135 2.98 -2.60 -29.54
C ASP A 135 2.13 -2.71 -28.26
N MET A 136 1.88 -1.60 -27.55
CA MET A 136 1.12 -1.58 -26.29
C MET A 136 -0.33 -2.08 -26.42
N LYS A 137 -0.85 -2.18 -27.65
CA LYS A 137 -2.16 -2.79 -27.94
C LYS A 137 -2.14 -4.32 -27.91
N ASN A 138 -0.96 -4.94 -28.02
CA ASN A 138 -0.80 -6.39 -27.96
C ASN A 138 -0.82 -6.86 -26.51
N LEU A 139 -1.67 -7.84 -26.19
CA LEU A 139 -1.82 -8.38 -24.83
C LEU A 139 -0.51 -8.93 -24.25
N VAL A 140 0.34 -9.53 -25.09
CA VAL A 140 1.65 -10.07 -24.67
C VAL A 140 2.63 -8.96 -24.29
N VAL A 141 2.57 -7.80 -24.96
CA VAL A 141 3.43 -6.66 -24.62
C VAL A 141 2.88 -5.94 -23.39
N LEU A 142 1.55 -5.86 -23.28
CA LEU A 142 0.87 -5.29 -22.12
C LEU A 142 1.11 -6.08 -20.84
N SER A 143 1.44 -7.37 -20.90
CA SER A 143 1.73 -8.17 -19.70
C SER A 143 3.12 -7.89 -19.10
N ILE A 144 4.08 -7.36 -19.88
CA ILE A 144 5.45 -7.11 -19.40
C ILE A 144 5.50 -6.07 -18.25
N PRO A 145 4.77 -4.92 -18.31
CA PRO A 145 4.64 -4.01 -17.17
C PRO A 145 4.19 -4.70 -15.88
N PHE A 146 3.29 -5.69 -15.97
CA PHE A 146 2.86 -6.47 -14.81
C PHE A 146 4.01 -7.31 -14.26
N VAL A 147 4.79 -7.96 -15.13
CA VAL A 147 5.96 -8.75 -14.70
C VAL A 147 6.98 -7.85 -13.99
N ILE A 148 7.28 -6.67 -14.56
CA ILE A 148 8.22 -5.69 -13.97
C ILE A 148 7.79 -5.32 -12.54
N VAL A 149 6.50 -5.31 -12.25
CA VAL A 149 5.97 -4.90 -10.95
C VAL A 149 5.75 -6.09 -10.00
N ILE A 150 5.26 -7.22 -10.51
CA ILE A 150 4.99 -8.42 -9.72
C ILE A 150 6.27 -9.02 -9.16
N VAL A 151 7.38 -9.00 -9.91
CA VAL A 151 8.66 -9.57 -9.46
C VAL A 151 9.13 -8.95 -8.11
N PRO A 152 9.30 -7.62 -7.97
CA PRO A 152 9.66 -7.03 -6.69
C PRO A 152 8.56 -7.20 -5.64
N MET A 153 7.29 -7.15 -6.03
CA MET A 153 6.17 -7.41 -5.09
C MET A 153 6.27 -8.79 -4.45
N VAL A 154 6.58 -9.84 -5.22
CA VAL A 154 6.72 -11.21 -4.71
C VAL A 154 7.85 -11.27 -3.67
N PHE A 155 9.03 -10.71 -3.97
CA PHE A 155 10.13 -10.69 -3.01
C PHE A 155 9.79 -9.91 -1.73
N ILE A 156 9.04 -8.83 -1.84
CA ILE A 156 8.59 -8.04 -0.68
C ILE A 156 7.52 -8.80 0.13
N LEU A 157 6.62 -9.52 -0.53
CA LEU A 157 5.62 -10.38 0.14
C LEU A 157 6.27 -11.56 0.87
N LEU A 158 7.41 -12.06 0.38
CA LEU A 158 8.24 -13.04 1.10
C LEU A 158 8.89 -12.47 2.36
N GLN A 159 8.96 -11.14 2.51
CA GLN A 159 9.45 -10.41 3.71
C GLN A 159 8.35 -10.10 4.73
N PRO A 160 7.23 -10.82 4.68
CA PRO A 160 5.91 -10.39 5.19
C PRO A 160 5.53 -8.89 5.14
N ASP A 161 5.98 -8.09 4.16
CA ASP A 161 5.68 -6.65 4.08
C ASP A 161 4.57 -6.35 3.05
N PHE A 162 3.32 -6.58 3.45
CA PHE A 162 2.17 -6.42 2.56
C PHE A 162 1.94 -4.96 2.13
N GLY A 163 2.07 -4.00 3.05
CA GLY A 163 1.83 -2.58 2.79
C GLY A 163 2.75 -2.06 1.68
N THR A 164 4.03 -2.39 1.76
CA THR A 164 4.99 -1.99 0.75
C THR A 164 4.76 -2.69 -0.59
N ALA A 165 4.36 -3.96 -0.60
CA ALA A 165 4.05 -4.66 -1.85
C ALA A 165 2.85 -4.04 -2.57
N VAL A 166 1.76 -3.71 -1.87
CA VAL A 166 0.56 -3.12 -2.48
C VAL A 166 0.82 -1.74 -3.08
N SER A 167 1.80 -0.99 -2.54
CA SER A 167 2.14 0.35 -3.04
C SER A 167 2.64 0.39 -4.49
N PHE A 168 2.99 -0.76 -5.06
CA PHE A 168 3.37 -0.89 -6.46
C PHE A 168 2.19 -0.86 -7.45
N LEU A 169 1.00 -1.27 -7.03
CA LEU A 169 -0.18 -1.32 -7.91
C LEU A 169 -0.59 0.06 -8.44
N PRO A 170 -0.72 1.11 -7.61
CA PRO A 170 -0.99 2.47 -8.08
C PRO A 170 0.03 2.95 -9.10
N ILE A 171 1.32 2.69 -8.85
CA ILE A 171 2.41 3.05 -9.77
C ILE A 171 2.17 2.40 -11.14
N LEU A 172 1.94 1.09 -11.16
CA LEU A 172 1.68 0.33 -12.38
C LEU A 172 0.50 0.90 -13.16
N PHE A 173 -0.64 1.09 -12.51
CA PHE A 173 -1.86 1.53 -13.19
C PHE A 173 -1.77 2.98 -13.67
N THR A 174 -1.19 3.88 -12.88
CA THR A 174 -0.95 5.25 -13.31
C THR A 174 0.00 5.28 -14.51
N MET A 175 1.11 4.54 -14.48
CA MET A 175 2.03 4.49 -15.61
C MET A 175 1.40 3.86 -16.85
N LEU A 176 0.61 2.79 -16.70
CA LEU A 176 -0.12 2.20 -17.83
C LEU A 176 -1.11 3.20 -18.45
N PHE A 177 -1.82 3.97 -17.61
CA PHE A 177 -2.73 5.01 -18.07
C PHE A 177 -2.01 6.11 -18.84
N PHE A 178 -0.93 6.68 -18.28
CA PHE A 178 -0.11 7.68 -18.98
C PHE A 178 0.65 7.12 -20.19
N GLY A 179 0.98 5.83 -20.17
CA GLY A 179 1.59 5.10 -21.28
C GLY A 179 0.65 4.85 -22.46
N GLY A 180 -0.64 5.15 -22.31
CA GLY A 180 -1.66 5.00 -23.36
C GLY A 180 -2.26 3.59 -23.43
N ALA A 181 -2.18 2.79 -22.36
CA ALA A 181 -2.90 1.54 -22.29
C ALA A 181 -4.42 1.78 -22.23
N ASP A 182 -5.17 0.91 -22.89
CA ASP A 182 -6.63 1.02 -22.98
C ASP A 182 -7.28 0.90 -21.59
N ILE A 183 -8.12 1.88 -21.25
CA ILE A 183 -8.77 2.02 -19.95
C ILE A 183 -9.64 0.80 -19.59
N LEU A 184 -10.19 0.10 -20.58
CA LEU A 184 -10.93 -1.13 -20.35
C LEU A 184 -10.00 -2.24 -19.85
N HIS A 185 -8.80 -2.39 -20.42
CA HIS A 185 -7.85 -3.38 -19.91
C HIS A 185 -7.40 -3.05 -18.48
N ILE A 186 -7.05 -1.78 -18.23
CA ILE A 186 -6.68 -1.29 -16.89
C ILE A 186 -7.79 -1.54 -15.88
N GLY A 187 -9.00 -1.05 -16.17
CA GLY A 187 -10.16 -1.19 -15.29
C GLY A 187 -10.53 -2.65 -15.06
N SER A 188 -10.35 -3.49 -16.07
CA SER A 188 -10.65 -4.90 -15.96
C SER A 188 -9.60 -5.68 -15.14
N LEU A 189 -8.33 -5.29 -15.19
CA LEU A 189 -7.28 -5.87 -14.34
C LEU A 189 -7.43 -5.43 -12.89
N LEU A 190 -7.80 -4.17 -12.67
CA LEU A 190 -8.20 -3.65 -11.36
C LEU A 190 -9.40 -4.42 -10.80
N ALA A 191 -10.43 -4.64 -11.61
CA ALA A 191 -11.59 -5.44 -11.22
C ALA A 191 -11.20 -6.89 -10.89
N PHE A 192 -10.33 -7.49 -11.71
CA PHE A 192 -9.83 -8.84 -11.48
C PHE A 192 -9.13 -8.99 -10.13
N GLY A 193 -8.11 -8.16 -9.88
CA GLY A 193 -7.37 -8.18 -8.61
C GLY A 193 -8.26 -7.81 -7.42
N GLY A 194 -9.11 -6.79 -7.60
CA GLY A 194 -10.05 -6.32 -6.57
C GLY A 194 -11.01 -7.41 -6.12
N ILE A 195 -11.72 -8.06 -7.05
CA ILE A 195 -12.71 -9.10 -6.72
C ILE A 195 -12.03 -10.36 -6.19
N THR A 196 -10.92 -10.79 -6.81
CA THR A 196 -10.15 -11.96 -6.38
C THR A 196 -9.71 -11.85 -4.92
N LEU A 197 -9.39 -10.65 -4.43
CA LEU A 197 -8.97 -10.42 -3.04
C LEU A 197 -10.12 -10.02 -2.12
N MET A 198 -11.07 -9.22 -2.59
CA MET A 198 -12.17 -8.71 -1.77
C MET A 198 -13.11 -9.82 -1.31
N VAL A 199 -13.44 -10.78 -2.18
CA VAL A 199 -14.36 -11.87 -1.85
C VAL A 199 -13.79 -12.76 -0.71
N PRO A 200 -12.56 -13.30 -0.81
CA PRO A 200 -11.97 -14.06 0.30
C PRO A 200 -11.82 -13.25 1.59
N MET A 201 -11.42 -11.98 1.47
CA MET A 201 -11.25 -11.10 2.63
C MET A 201 -12.57 -10.82 3.34
N PHE A 202 -13.65 -10.62 2.58
CA PHE A 202 -14.99 -10.42 3.14
C PHE A 202 -15.47 -11.68 3.87
N VAL A 203 -15.25 -12.87 3.30
CA VAL A 203 -15.62 -14.12 3.96
C VAL A 203 -14.85 -14.31 5.25
N GLU A 204 -13.55 -14.06 5.24
CA GLU A 204 -12.72 -14.21 6.45
C GLU A 204 -13.05 -13.18 7.52
N TYR A 205 -13.38 -11.95 7.10
CA TYR A 205 -13.91 -10.93 8.00
C TYR A 205 -15.20 -11.40 8.70
N SER A 206 -16.20 -11.82 7.93
CA SER A 206 -17.47 -12.29 8.48
C SER A 206 -17.29 -13.50 9.38
N ARG A 207 -16.37 -14.40 9.05
CA ARG A 207 -15.98 -15.52 9.92
C ARG A 207 -15.46 -15.04 11.27
N LEU A 208 -14.60 -14.00 11.29
CA LEU A 208 -14.07 -13.45 12.54
C LEU A 208 -15.14 -12.78 13.40
N THR A 209 -16.07 -12.03 12.80
CA THR A 209 -17.12 -11.33 13.56
C THR A 209 -18.14 -12.30 14.14
N LEU A 210 -18.49 -13.37 13.40
CA LEU A 210 -19.45 -14.39 13.83
C LEU A 210 -19.00 -15.21 15.06
N ILE A 211 -17.73 -15.16 15.45
CA ILE A 211 -17.22 -15.90 16.62
C ILE A 211 -17.91 -15.44 17.90
N ASN A 212 -18.16 -14.14 18.02
CA ASN A 212 -18.88 -13.58 19.17
C ASN A 212 -20.32 -14.09 19.21
N ASP A 213 -20.99 -14.12 18.05
CA ASP A 213 -22.37 -14.62 17.93
C ASP A 213 -22.44 -16.13 18.24
N ILE A 214 -21.44 -16.91 17.82
CA ILE A 214 -21.31 -18.32 18.15
C ILE A 214 -21.14 -18.52 19.66
N ALA A 215 -20.27 -17.72 20.30
CA ALA A 215 -20.07 -17.79 21.74
C ALA A 215 -21.36 -17.47 22.52
N ASP A 216 -22.07 -16.41 22.12
CA ASP A 216 -23.35 -16.01 22.72
C ASP A 216 -24.43 -17.09 22.53
N PHE A 217 -24.51 -17.70 21.34
CA PHE A 217 -25.44 -18.79 21.06
C PHE A 217 -25.15 -20.03 21.92
N LEU A 218 -23.88 -20.42 22.05
CA LEU A 218 -23.46 -21.56 22.88
C LEU A 218 -23.72 -21.29 24.37
N GLN A 219 -23.56 -20.05 24.82
CA GLN A 219 -23.91 -19.63 26.17
C GLN A 219 -25.41 -19.72 26.43
N ARG A 220 -26.25 -19.21 25.51
CA ARG A 220 -27.73 -19.28 25.61
C ARG A 220 -28.27 -20.70 25.57
N THR A 221 -27.61 -21.60 24.83
CA THR A 221 -28.02 -23.01 24.69
C THR A 221 -27.41 -23.93 25.76
N GLY A 222 -26.60 -23.39 26.68
CA GLY A 222 -26.01 -24.15 27.79
C GLY A 222 -24.92 -25.14 27.37
N LYS A 223 -24.33 -25.01 26.17
CA LYS A 223 -23.28 -25.92 25.66
C LYS A 223 -21.89 -25.47 26.10
N THR A 224 -21.62 -25.55 27.41
CA THR A 224 -20.37 -25.06 28.05
C THR A 224 -19.09 -25.69 27.52
N ASP A 225 -19.12 -26.99 27.19
CA ASP A 225 -17.97 -27.71 26.63
C ASP A 225 -17.54 -27.11 25.28
N LEU A 226 -18.51 -26.82 24.40
CA LEU A 226 -18.25 -26.20 23.10
C LEU A 226 -17.81 -24.74 23.27
N LEU A 227 -18.39 -24.00 24.21
CA LEU A 227 -18.00 -22.62 24.51
C LEU A 227 -16.53 -22.53 24.91
N SER A 228 -16.03 -23.47 25.72
CA SER A 228 -14.62 -23.52 26.10
C SER A 228 -13.69 -23.73 24.90
N VAL A 229 -14.11 -24.56 23.93
CA VAL A 229 -13.39 -24.79 22.68
C VAL A 229 -13.36 -23.52 21.84
N VAL A 230 -14.51 -22.84 21.71
CA VAL A 230 -14.64 -21.59 20.95
C VAL A 230 -13.74 -20.51 21.53
N ASN A 231 -13.78 -20.30 22.85
CA ASN A 231 -12.93 -19.32 23.53
C ASN A 231 -11.43 -19.64 23.43
N ARG A 232 -11.06 -20.92 23.36
CA ARG A 232 -9.66 -21.34 23.21
C ARG A 232 -9.14 -21.17 21.79
N LEU A 233 -9.96 -21.50 20.78
CA LEU A 233 -9.53 -21.50 19.38
C LEU A 233 -9.75 -20.15 18.68
N GLY A 234 -10.74 -19.37 19.10
CA GLY A 234 -11.07 -18.08 18.48
C GLY A 234 -11.22 -18.19 16.96
N GLY A 235 -10.48 -17.37 16.20
CA GLY A 235 -10.48 -17.40 14.73
C GLY A 235 -10.18 -18.75 14.11
N LYS A 236 -9.39 -19.57 14.79
CA LYS A 236 -8.91 -20.86 14.30
C LYS A 236 -9.97 -21.95 14.26
N ILE A 237 -11.16 -21.71 14.82
CA ILE A 237 -12.31 -22.62 14.73
C ILE A 237 -12.63 -22.92 13.26
N TRP A 238 -12.61 -21.89 12.40
CA TRP A 238 -12.91 -22.05 10.99
C TRP A 238 -11.88 -22.90 10.25
N LEU A 239 -10.60 -22.80 10.61
CA LEU A 239 -9.54 -23.66 10.08
C LEU A 239 -9.73 -25.13 10.49
N ALA A 240 -10.21 -25.37 11.71
CA ALA A 240 -10.55 -26.70 12.19
C ALA A 240 -11.78 -27.28 11.48
N LEU A 241 -12.82 -26.47 11.26
CA LEU A 241 -14.03 -26.84 10.50
C LEU A 241 -13.74 -27.09 9.02
N ASP A 242 -12.83 -26.32 8.41
CA ASP A 242 -12.35 -26.49 7.03
C ASP A 242 -11.38 -27.69 6.89
N GLY A 243 -11.02 -28.37 7.99
CA GLY A 243 -10.17 -29.55 7.99
C GLY A 243 -8.67 -29.29 7.83
N LYS A 244 -8.24 -28.02 7.90
CA LYS A 244 -6.85 -27.60 7.64
C LYS A 244 -5.92 -27.71 8.84
N ASP A 245 -6.43 -27.78 10.06
CA ASP A 245 -5.62 -27.79 11.29
C ASP A 245 -6.19 -28.68 12.42
N VAL A 246 -6.79 -29.82 12.06
CA VAL A 246 -7.50 -30.71 13.00
C VAL A 246 -6.57 -31.30 14.08
N LYS A 247 -5.28 -31.46 13.78
CA LYS A 247 -4.28 -32.07 14.69
C LYS A 247 -3.84 -31.13 15.82
N THR A 248 -3.86 -29.82 15.62
CA THR A 248 -3.46 -28.84 16.65
C THR A 248 -4.61 -28.51 17.61
N ALA A 249 -5.85 -28.78 17.20
CA ALA A 249 -7.03 -28.46 17.99
C ALA A 249 -7.39 -29.52 19.06
N ASN A 250 -6.79 -30.73 19.04
CA ASN A 250 -7.13 -31.85 19.95
C ASN A 250 -8.65 -32.09 20.08
N LEU A 251 -9.39 -31.99 18.97
CA LEU A 251 -10.85 -32.16 18.94
C LEU A 251 -11.22 -33.59 18.55
N THR A 252 -12.16 -34.18 19.28
CA THR A 252 -12.75 -35.47 18.85
C THR A 252 -13.69 -35.25 17.65
N PRO A 253 -13.85 -36.24 16.75
CA PRO A 253 -14.76 -36.11 15.60
C PRO A 253 -16.21 -35.79 16.01
N LYS A 254 -16.66 -36.30 17.16
CA LYS A 254 -17.99 -36.02 17.71
C LYS A 254 -18.13 -34.54 18.09
N THR A 255 -17.15 -34.00 18.82
CA THR A 255 -17.12 -32.57 19.19
C THR A 255 -17.06 -31.68 17.95
N LEU A 256 -16.30 -32.07 16.93
CA LEU A 256 -16.21 -31.32 15.67
C LEU A 256 -17.55 -31.25 14.93
N ASN A 257 -18.29 -32.36 14.86
CA ASN A 257 -19.60 -32.39 14.21
C ASN A 257 -20.64 -31.57 14.99
N SER A 258 -20.69 -31.70 16.32
CA SER A 258 -21.60 -30.89 17.15
C SER A 258 -21.26 -29.40 17.10
N LEU A 259 -19.97 -29.05 16.98
CA LEU A 259 -19.55 -27.67 16.77
C LEU A 259 -19.97 -27.17 15.39
N ARG A 260 -19.81 -27.99 14.35
CA ARG A 260 -20.24 -27.67 12.98
C ARG A 260 -21.74 -27.40 12.90
N GLU A 261 -22.57 -28.25 13.51
CA GLU A 261 -24.02 -28.04 13.57
C GLU A 261 -24.40 -26.73 14.28
N ALA A 262 -23.74 -26.42 15.41
CA ALA A 262 -23.99 -25.16 16.11
C ALA A 262 -23.57 -23.94 15.28
N VAL A 263 -22.42 -24.03 14.60
CA VAL A 263 -21.93 -22.96 13.73
C VAL A 263 -22.84 -22.77 12.52
N ASP A 264 -23.27 -23.85 11.86
CA ASP A 264 -24.16 -23.79 10.70
C ASP A 264 -25.50 -23.12 11.07
N GLN A 265 -26.05 -23.40 12.27
CA GLN A 265 -27.25 -22.72 12.78
C GLN A 265 -27.03 -21.21 12.98
N VAL A 266 -25.90 -20.81 13.56
CA VAL A 266 -25.59 -19.38 13.76
C VAL A 266 -25.37 -18.68 12.42
N VAL A 267 -24.67 -19.32 11.48
CA VAL A 267 -24.50 -18.80 10.11
C VAL A 267 -25.85 -18.66 9.41
N GLU A 268 -26.81 -19.54 9.67
CA GLU A 268 -28.15 -19.44 9.10
C GLU A 268 -28.97 -18.29 9.71
N LEU A 269 -28.87 -18.07 11.02
CA LEU A 269 -29.63 -17.04 11.73
C LEU A 269 -29.01 -15.64 11.59
N GLU A 270 -27.71 -15.52 11.85
CA GLU A 270 -26.98 -14.25 11.97
C GLU A 270 -26.11 -13.95 10.73
N GLY A 271 -25.82 -14.97 9.90
CA GLY A 271 -25.01 -14.78 8.70
C GLY A 271 -25.73 -13.92 7.67
N GLY A 272 -25.13 -12.77 7.35
CA GLY A 272 -25.64 -11.88 6.31
C GLY A 272 -25.77 -12.55 4.94
N PHE A 273 -26.70 -12.07 4.11
CA PHE A 273 -26.98 -12.62 2.78
C PHE A 273 -25.72 -12.76 1.90
N LEU A 274 -24.88 -11.72 1.86
CA LEU A 274 -23.63 -11.73 1.08
C LEU A 274 -22.63 -12.77 1.60
N PHE A 275 -22.58 -12.98 2.92
CA PHE A 275 -21.71 -13.99 3.51
C PHE A 275 -22.13 -15.39 3.07
N LYS A 276 -23.44 -15.70 3.08
CA LYS A 276 -23.97 -16.98 2.60
C LYS A 276 -23.64 -17.25 1.13
N ILE A 277 -23.68 -16.21 0.28
CA ILE A 277 -23.30 -16.32 -1.14
C ILE A 277 -21.79 -16.56 -1.31
N PHE A 278 -20.96 -15.72 -0.69
CA PHE A 278 -19.51 -15.75 -0.90
C PHE A 278 -18.79 -16.87 -0.15
N SER A 279 -19.36 -17.38 0.94
CA SER A 279 -18.85 -18.58 1.62
C SER A 279 -19.14 -19.86 0.82
N ASN A 280 -20.17 -19.87 -0.03
CA ASN A 280 -20.53 -21.02 -0.85
C ASN A 280 -19.65 -21.12 -2.10
N GLN A 281 -18.58 -21.93 -2.00
CA GLN A 281 -17.62 -22.14 -3.08
C GLN A 281 -18.26 -22.69 -4.36
N THR A 282 -19.24 -23.58 -4.24
CA THR A 282 -19.94 -24.16 -5.40
C THR A 282 -20.68 -23.09 -6.17
N LEU A 283 -21.38 -22.21 -5.45
CA LEU A 283 -22.14 -21.11 -6.03
C LEU A 283 -21.22 -20.06 -6.70
N LEU A 284 -20.09 -19.73 -6.08
CA LEU A 284 -19.07 -18.87 -6.71
C LEU A 284 -18.52 -19.47 -8.01
N LEU A 285 -18.23 -20.77 -8.02
CA LEU A 285 -17.74 -21.46 -9.22
C LEU A 285 -18.79 -21.53 -10.32
N THR A 286 -20.07 -21.75 -9.98
CA THR A 286 -21.15 -21.80 -10.99
C THR A 286 -21.37 -20.43 -11.63
N PHE A 287 -21.48 -19.35 -10.84
CA PHE A 287 -21.57 -18.00 -11.42
C PHE A 287 -20.32 -17.63 -12.20
N GLY A 288 -19.13 -17.98 -11.70
CA GLY A 288 -17.87 -17.79 -12.40
C GLY A 288 -17.87 -18.46 -13.78
N ALA A 289 -18.30 -19.72 -13.85
CA ALA A 289 -18.40 -20.48 -15.09
C ALA A 289 -19.46 -19.91 -16.05
N ILE A 290 -20.64 -19.51 -15.54
CA ILE A 290 -21.71 -18.91 -16.36
C ILE A 290 -21.21 -17.63 -17.03
N PHE A 291 -20.58 -16.72 -16.28
CA PHE A 291 -20.03 -15.48 -16.83
C PHE A 291 -18.91 -15.73 -17.84
N LEU A 292 -18.06 -16.73 -17.59
CA LEU A 292 -16.98 -17.09 -18.50
C LEU A 292 -17.51 -17.68 -19.81
N ILE A 293 -18.50 -18.58 -19.74
CA ILE A 293 -19.16 -19.16 -20.92
C ILE A 293 -19.87 -18.07 -21.72
N ALA A 294 -20.64 -17.20 -21.06
CA ALA A 294 -21.32 -16.08 -21.73
C ALA A 294 -20.32 -15.11 -22.39
N SER A 295 -19.16 -14.86 -21.77
CA SER A 295 -18.07 -14.10 -22.37
C SER A 295 -17.53 -14.78 -23.65
N LEU A 296 -17.23 -16.08 -23.59
CA LEU A 296 -16.73 -16.85 -24.74
C LEU A 296 -17.74 -16.89 -25.90
N VAL A 297 -19.03 -17.04 -25.60
CA VAL A 297 -20.11 -16.98 -26.62
C VAL A 297 -20.12 -15.63 -27.31
N MET A 298 -20.03 -14.53 -26.56
CA MET A 298 -19.96 -13.18 -27.13
C MET A 298 -18.68 -12.94 -27.95
N VAL A 299 -17.55 -13.53 -27.56
CA VAL A 299 -16.32 -13.52 -28.38
C VAL A 299 -16.56 -14.27 -29.69
N GLY A 300 -17.21 -15.42 -29.67
CA GLY A 300 -17.61 -16.16 -30.88
C GLY A 300 -18.50 -15.34 -31.81
N ILE A 301 -19.53 -14.67 -31.27
CA ILE A 301 -20.41 -13.77 -32.04
C ILE A 301 -19.62 -12.60 -32.63
N ARG A 302 -18.65 -12.04 -31.89
CA ARG A 302 -17.77 -10.99 -32.40
C ARG A 302 -16.97 -11.47 -33.60
N ILE A 303 -16.36 -12.66 -33.53
CA ILE A 303 -15.57 -13.23 -34.62
C ILE A 303 -16.47 -13.44 -35.86
N ALA A 304 -17.69 -13.96 -35.66
CA ALA A 304 -18.62 -14.21 -36.75
C ALA A 304 -19.20 -12.94 -37.41
N ARG A 305 -19.49 -11.89 -36.63
CA ARG A 305 -20.16 -10.66 -37.12
C ARG A 305 -19.23 -9.47 -37.34
N GLY A 306 -17.95 -9.56 -36.95
CA GLY A 306 -16.97 -8.47 -37.07
C GLY A 306 -17.25 -7.22 -36.23
N SER A 307 -18.25 -7.24 -35.33
CA SER A 307 -18.69 -6.06 -34.59
C SER A 307 -17.70 -5.65 -33.49
N ARG A 308 -17.27 -4.39 -33.50
CA ARG A 308 -16.37 -3.83 -32.48
C ARG A 308 -17.08 -3.52 -31.16
N THR A 309 -18.40 -3.31 -31.17
CA THR A 309 -19.18 -2.84 -30.01
C THR A 309 -19.32 -3.91 -28.92
N LEU A 310 -19.30 -5.21 -29.27
CA LEU A 310 -19.42 -6.30 -28.29
C LEU A 310 -18.26 -6.32 -27.26
N ARG A 311 -17.12 -5.67 -27.59
CA ARG A 311 -15.93 -5.61 -26.75
C ARG A 311 -16.18 -5.07 -25.35
N GLN A 312 -17.06 -4.10 -25.22
CA GLN A 312 -17.37 -3.48 -23.94
C GLN A 312 -18.15 -4.40 -22.98
N TYR A 313 -18.74 -5.49 -23.48
CA TYR A 313 -19.56 -6.40 -22.67
C TYR A 313 -18.84 -7.70 -22.31
N TYR A 314 -18.21 -8.38 -23.29
CA TYR A 314 -17.59 -9.68 -22.99
C TYR A 314 -16.31 -9.55 -22.17
N ILE A 315 -15.57 -8.43 -22.24
CA ILE A 315 -14.36 -8.23 -21.43
C ILE A 315 -14.72 -8.16 -19.94
N PRO A 316 -15.62 -7.26 -19.47
CA PRO A 316 -16.04 -7.25 -18.08
C PRO A 316 -16.65 -8.57 -17.62
N LEU A 317 -17.49 -9.21 -18.44
CA LEU A 317 -18.15 -10.46 -18.06
C LEU A 317 -17.15 -11.61 -17.89
N GLY A 318 -16.19 -11.74 -18.81
CA GLY A 318 -15.16 -12.76 -18.72
C GLY A 318 -14.28 -12.53 -17.50
N ILE A 319 -13.98 -11.27 -17.19
CA ILE A 319 -13.17 -10.91 -16.04
C ILE A 319 -13.90 -11.15 -14.72
N LEU A 320 -15.19 -10.82 -14.63
CA LEU A 320 -16.01 -11.22 -13.49
C LEU A 320 -15.97 -12.75 -13.29
N GLY A 321 -16.13 -13.51 -14.37
CA GLY A 321 -16.06 -14.97 -14.34
C GLY A 321 -14.73 -15.51 -13.79
N ILE A 322 -13.62 -15.07 -14.38
CA ILE A 322 -12.26 -15.49 -13.97
C ILE A 322 -11.98 -15.03 -12.53
N SER A 323 -12.45 -13.84 -12.11
CA SER A 323 -12.24 -13.32 -10.76
C SER A 323 -12.91 -14.16 -9.68
N LEU A 324 -14.15 -14.60 -9.92
CA LEU A 324 -14.90 -15.43 -8.97
C LEU A 324 -14.26 -16.81 -8.82
N ILE A 325 -13.81 -17.41 -9.93
CA ILE A 325 -13.07 -18.68 -9.90
C ILE A 325 -11.74 -18.51 -9.15
N SER A 326 -11.01 -17.44 -9.47
CA SER A 326 -9.75 -17.10 -8.82
C SER A 326 -9.91 -16.85 -7.31
N ALA A 327 -10.99 -16.18 -6.88
CA ALA A 327 -11.30 -15.97 -5.47
C ALA A 327 -11.42 -17.30 -4.71
N VAL A 328 -12.10 -18.30 -5.27
CA VAL A 328 -12.22 -19.64 -4.65
C VAL A 328 -10.85 -20.31 -4.51
N VAL A 329 -9.98 -20.17 -5.52
CA VAL A 329 -8.60 -20.68 -5.47
C VAL A 329 -7.82 -19.99 -4.34
N VAL A 330 -7.92 -18.67 -4.23
CA VAL A 330 -7.25 -17.88 -3.18
C VAL A 330 -7.73 -18.30 -1.79
N MET A 331 -9.03 -18.48 -1.57
CA MET A 331 -9.58 -18.98 -0.28
C MET A 331 -9.00 -20.34 0.14
N LYS A 332 -8.68 -21.20 -0.84
CA LYS A 332 -8.11 -22.52 -0.56
C LYS A 332 -6.62 -22.44 -0.25
N ILE A 333 -5.87 -21.66 -1.02
CA ILE A 333 -4.39 -21.66 -1.01
C ILE A 333 -3.81 -20.68 0.01
N VAL A 334 -4.41 -19.49 0.16
CA VAL A 334 -3.82 -18.41 0.96
C VAL A 334 -4.38 -18.46 2.38
N PRO A 335 -3.57 -18.80 3.40
CA PRO A 335 -3.96 -18.61 4.79
C PRO A 335 -3.83 -17.12 5.10
N PHE A 336 -4.94 -16.38 4.99
CA PHE A 336 -4.97 -14.99 5.45
C PHE A 336 -4.62 -14.98 6.94
N ARG A 337 -3.49 -14.35 7.29
CA ARG A 337 -3.11 -14.23 8.71
C ARG A 337 -4.14 -13.33 9.38
N GLU A 338 -4.61 -13.71 10.58
CA GLU A 338 -5.59 -12.92 11.36
C GLU A 338 -5.19 -11.43 11.42
N ASN A 339 -3.90 -11.13 11.65
CA ASN A 339 -3.38 -9.76 11.69
C ASN A 339 -3.57 -8.95 10.39
N GLN A 340 -3.58 -9.59 9.21
CA GLN A 340 -3.78 -8.92 7.92
C GLN A 340 -5.27 -8.62 7.69
N VAL A 341 -6.14 -9.56 8.07
CA VAL A 341 -7.59 -9.39 8.03
C VAL A 341 -8.00 -8.27 8.99
N VAL A 342 -7.54 -8.35 10.24
CA VAL A 342 -7.81 -7.34 11.29
C VAL A 342 -7.38 -5.93 10.86
N ARG A 343 -6.29 -5.75 10.12
CA ARG A 343 -5.89 -4.40 9.61
C ARG A 343 -6.89 -3.82 8.63
N LEU A 344 -7.46 -4.66 7.74
CA LEU A 344 -8.44 -4.23 6.75
C LEU A 344 -9.84 -4.08 7.35
N THR A 345 -10.16 -4.90 8.34
CA THR A 345 -11.51 -5.01 8.90
C THR A 345 -11.73 -4.15 10.12
N ALA A 346 -10.70 -3.89 10.92
CA ALA A 346 -10.75 -2.89 11.99
C ALA A 346 -10.98 -1.48 11.46
N PHE A 347 -10.79 -1.25 10.17
CA PHE A 347 -11.23 -0.01 9.51
C PHE A 347 -12.76 0.07 9.34
N LEU A 348 -13.42 -1.05 9.00
CA LEU A 348 -14.86 -1.11 8.77
C LEU A 348 -15.64 -1.07 10.09
N ASN A 349 -15.20 -1.85 11.09
CA ASN A 349 -15.76 -1.86 12.45
C ASN A 349 -14.67 -1.68 13.51
N PRO A 350 -14.21 -0.44 13.77
CA PRO A 350 -13.18 -0.19 14.78
C PRO A 350 -13.59 -0.59 16.21
N GLU A 351 -14.90 -0.62 16.51
CA GLU A 351 -15.42 -0.94 17.84
C GLU A 351 -15.31 -2.42 18.22
N GLU A 352 -15.35 -3.32 17.22
CA GLU A 352 -15.16 -4.76 17.43
C GLU A 352 -13.68 -5.10 17.66
N PHE A 353 -12.76 -4.41 16.98
CA PHE A 353 -11.32 -4.66 17.04
C PHE A 353 -10.59 -3.64 17.92
N LYS A 354 -10.82 -3.71 19.23
CA LYS A 354 -10.32 -2.71 20.19
C LYS A 354 -8.80 -2.64 20.35
N GLN A 355 -8.06 -3.64 19.88
CA GLN A 355 -6.59 -3.76 20.02
C GLN A 355 -5.87 -3.66 18.67
N GLY A 356 -4.54 -3.48 18.71
CA GLY A 356 -3.70 -3.48 17.50
C GLY A 356 -4.04 -2.36 16.52
N ALA A 357 -4.30 -2.72 15.26
CA ALA A 357 -4.57 -1.76 14.19
C ALA A 357 -5.86 -0.94 14.41
N GLY A 358 -6.90 -1.55 15.01
CA GLY A 358 -8.14 -0.84 15.33
C GLY A 358 -7.97 0.16 16.48
N TYR A 359 -7.08 -0.15 17.44
CA TYR A 359 -6.69 0.83 18.46
C TYR A 359 -6.00 2.04 17.86
N GLN A 360 -5.00 1.82 16.99
CA GLN A 360 -4.26 2.92 16.33
C GLN A 360 -5.19 3.88 15.59
N LEU A 361 -6.15 3.33 14.83
CA LEU A 361 -7.14 4.11 14.09
C LEU A 361 -8.13 4.86 14.99
N ARG A 362 -8.58 4.23 16.08
CA ARG A 362 -9.47 4.87 17.06
C ARG A 362 -8.78 5.95 17.87
N ALA A 363 -7.49 5.81 18.14
CA ALA A 363 -6.71 6.80 18.86
C ALA A 363 -6.34 8.01 17.97
N SER A 364 -6.11 7.79 16.67
CA SER A 364 -5.71 8.86 15.75
C SER A 364 -6.80 9.91 15.53
N LYS A 365 -8.07 9.50 15.39
CA LYS A 365 -9.18 10.42 15.11
C LYS A 365 -9.40 11.46 16.23
N PRO A 366 -9.50 11.07 17.53
CA PRO A 366 -9.55 12.02 18.64
C PRO A 366 -8.30 12.88 18.76
N ALA A 367 -7.11 12.34 18.47
CA ALA A 367 -5.87 13.13 18.50
C ALA A 367 -5.94 14.30 17.51
N VAL A 368 -6.30 14.01 16.25
CA VAL A 368 -6.54 15.04 15.22
C VAL A 368 -7.62 16.03 15.65
N GLY A 369 -8.75 15.54 16.19
CA GLY A 369 -9.85 16.39 16.65
C GLY A 369 -9.49 17.28 17.83
N SER A 370 -8.60 16.83 18.71
CA SER A 370 -8.21 17.56 19.91
C SER A 370 -7.39 18.82 19.62
N GLY A 371 -6.76 18.90 18.44
CA GLY A 371 -6.03 20.08 17.98
C GLY A 371 -6.93 21.29 17.68
N ARG A 372 -8.25 21.13 17.48
CA ARG A 372 -9.17 22.24 17.17
C ARG A 372 -8.62 23.14 16.04
N PHE A 373 -8.87 24.45 16.07
CA PHE A 373 -8.40 25.38 15.03
C PHE A 373 -6.91 25.74 15.12
N PHE A 374 -6.38 25.91 16.34
CA PHE A 374 -5.03 26.48 16.59
C PHE A 374 -4.01 25.49 17.14
N GLY A 375 -4.42 24.26 17.46
CA GLY A 375 -3.58 23.26 18.10
C GLY A 375 -3.58 23.38 19.62
N LYS A 376 -2.99 22.38 20.28
CA LYS A 376 -2.68 22.44 21.71
C LYS A 376 -1.36 23.17 22.01
N GLY A 377 -0.60 23.51 20.97
CA GLY A 377 0.76 24.02 21.08
C GLY A 377 1.79 22.91 21.00
N LEU A 378 3.01 23.31 20.66
CA LEU A 378 4.17 22.40 20.60
C LEU A 378 4.49 21.92 22.02
N MET A 379 4.76 20.61 22.18
CA MET A 379 5.08 19.96 23.46
C MET A 379 3.91 19.83 24.44
N ASN A 380 2.67 20.09 24.00
CA ASN A 380 1.45 19.93 24.79
C ASN A 380 0.49 18.89 24.19
N ALA A 381 1.00 17.95 23.38
CA ALA A 381 0.19 16.99 22.65
C ALA A 381 0.08 15.65 23.41
N GLU A 382 -0.84 15.61 24.37
CA GLU A 382 -1.06 14.50 25.32
C GLU A 382 -1.36 13.14 24.66
N MET A 383 -1.96 13.10 23.46
CA MET A 383 -2.30 11.84 22.80
C MET A 383 -1.14 11.24 22.00
N THR A 384 -0.20 12.08 21.55
CA THR A 384 0.83 11.70 20.58
C THR A 384 2.26 11.86 21.10
N GLU A 385 2.44 12.54 22.22
CA GLU A 385 3.72 12.71 22.93
C GLU A 385 3.83 11.76 24.14
N GLY A 386 5.06 11.55 24.62
CA GLY A 386 5.36 10.69 25.76
C GLY A 386 5.96 9.33 25.39
N ARG A 387 6.53 8.63 26.40
CA ARG A 387 7.31 7.39 26.20
C ARG A 387 6.44 6.25 25.63
N ILE A 388 5.15 6.30 25.95
CA ILE A 388 4.12 5.38 25.46
C ILE A 388 2.95 6.26 25.01
N PRO A 389 2.98 6.78 23.76
CA PRO A 389 1.92 7.64 23.27
C PRO A 389 0.61 6.85 23.13
N HIS A 390 -0.52 7.51 23.37
CA HIS A 390 -1.86 6.91 23.19
C HIS A 390 -2.12 6.56 21.72
N VAL A 391 -1.49 7.26 20.78
CA VAL A 391 -1.41 6.89 19.37
C VAL A 391 -0.09 6.14 19.13
N PRO A 392 -0.09 4.80 18.99
CA PRO A 392 1.12 4.06 18.67
C PRO A 392 1.64 4.47 17.30
N GLU A 393 2.95 4.36 17.08
CA GLU A 393 3.59 4.72 15.80
C GLU A 393 3.35 6.20 15.40
N SER A 394 3.19 7.10 16.39
CA SER A 394 3.01 8.55 16.19
C SER A 394 4.20 9.24 15.52
N SER A 395 5.39 8.63 15.50
CA SER A 395 6.56 9.17 14.77
C SER A 395 6.66 8.70 13.32
N THR A 396 5.92 7.65 12.95
CA THR A 396 6.02 6.95 11.66
C THR A 396 4.69 7.07 10.92
N ASP A 397 3.79 6.10 11.06
CA ASP A 397 2.56 6.00 10.26
C ASP A 397 1.50 7.03 10.67
N PHE A 398 1.56 7.53 11.91
CA PHE A 398 0.58 8.48 12.47
C PHE A 398 1.18 9.85 12.78
N ILE A 399 2.29 10.23 12.14
CA ILE A 399 2.93 11.54 12.39
C ILE A 399 2.04 12.73 12.05
N PHE A 400 1.17 12.60 11.06
CA PHE A 400 0.20 13.64 10.73
C PHE A 400 -0.81 13.87 11.87
N ALA A 401 -1.15 12.83 12.65
CA ALA A 401 -2.02 12.99 13.82
C ALA A 401 -1.36 13.87 14.88
N SER A 402 -0.05 13.68 15.08
CA SER A 402 0.76 14.47 16.01
C SER A 402 0.85 15.93 15.59
N TRP A 403 1.12 16.19 14.31
CA TRP A 403 1.13 17.55 13.78
C TRP A 403 -0.23 18.24 13.91
N ALA A 404 -1.31 17.52 13.61
CA ALA A 404 -2.67 18.04 13.71
C ALA A 404 -3.05 18.35 15.16
N GLU A 405 -2.66 17.52 16.13
CA GLU A 405 -2.86 17.80 17.56
C GLU A 405 -2.10 19.06 18.01
N GLN A 406 -0.84 19.19 17.60
CA GLN A 406 0.04 20.30 18.02
C GLN A 406 -0.33 21.64 17.39
N THR A 407 -0.67 21.66 16.10
CA THR A 407 -0.84 22.88 15.29
C THR A 407 -2.29 23.15 14.85
N GLY A 408 -3.18 22.19 15.09
CA GLY A 408 -4.60 22.29 14.77
C GLY A 408 -4.88 22.31 13.27
N PHE A 409 -6.08 22.77 12.94
CA PHE A 409 -6.57 22.87 11.56
C PHE A 409 -5.70 23.76 10.69
N LEU A 410 -5.29 24.95 11.17
CA LEU A 410 -4.51 25.90 10.36
C LEU A 410 -3.12 25.35 10.01
N GLY A 411 -2.42 24.76 10.97
CA GLY A 411 -1.13 24.14 10.70
C GLY A 411 -1.25 22.91 9.80
N SER A 412 -2.34 22.14 9.93
CA SER A 412 -2.63 21.02 9.03
C SER A 412 -2.84 21.50 7.59
N VAL A 413 -3.64 22.54 7.36
CA VAL A 413 -3.84 23.12 6.01
C VAL A 413 -2.52 23.65 5.43
N PHE A 414 -1.72 24.35 6.24
CA PHE A 414 -0.41 24.84 5.82
C PHE A 414 0.51 23.69 5.38
N LEU A 415 0.62 22.64 6.19
CA LEU A 415 1.43 21.46 5.85
C LEU A 415 0.92 20.78 4.58
N LEU A 416 -0.39 20.52 4.49
CA LEU A 416 -0.98 19.86 3.34
C LEU A 416 -0.81 20.66 2.05
N PHE A 417 -0.84 22.00 2.12
CA PHE A 417 -0.57 22.86 0.97
C PHE A 417 0.84 22.59 0.40
N PHE A 418 1.89 22.66 1.23
CA PHE A 418 3.26 22.40 0.77
C PHE A 418 3.51 20.93 0.42
N LEU A 419 2.86 20.01 1.12
CA LEU A 419 2.98 18.58 0.85
C LEU A 419 2.39 18.22 -0.52
N PHE A 420 1.17 18.67 -0.83
CA PHE A 420 0.51 18.39 -2.10
C PHE A 420 1.03 19.27 -3.25
N SER A 421 1.67 20.41 -2.98
CA SER A 421 2.32 21.20 -4.03
C SER A 421 3.44 20.42 -4.75
N ILE A 422 4.12 19.50 -4.05
CA ILE A 422 5.22 18.67 -4.57
C ILE A 422 4.74 17.79 -5.74
N PRO A 423 3.79 16.85 -5.56
CA PRO A 423 3.29 16.03 -6.66
C PRO A 423 2.57 16.86 -7.74
N LEU A 424 1.88 17.96 -7.38
CA LEU A 424 1.23 18.83 -8.37
C LEU A 424 2.24 19.52 -9.30
N ARG A 425 3.35 20.03 -8.75
CA ARG A 425 4.45 20.58 -9.55
C ARG A 425 5.14 19.50 -10.38
N GLY A 426 5.32 18.29 -9.85
CA GLY A 426 5.81 17.16 -10.61
C GLY A 426 4.91 16.80 -11.80
N LEU A 427 3.58 16.85 -11.62
CA LEU A 427 2.61 16.63 -12.68
C LEU A 427 2.67 17.72 -13.76
N GLN A 428 2.80 18.98 -13.33
CA GLN A 428 3.03 20.10 -14.23
C GLN A 428 4.30 19.89 -15.07
N ILE A 429 5.42 19.48 -14.45
CA ILE A 429 6.68 19.17 -15.15
C ILE A 429 6.52 18.00 -16.11
N SER A 430 5.76 16.96 -15.73
CA SER A 430 5.44 15.82 -16.60
C SER A 430 4.66 16.27 -17.85
N TYR A 431 3.65 17.12 -17.69
CA TYR A 431 2.85 17.68 -18.79
C TYR A 431 3.66 18.60 -19.70
N GLU A 432 4.57 19.38 -19.12
CA GLU A 432 5.41 20.32 -19.86
C GLU A 432 6.62 19.65 -20.55
N SER A 433 6.97 18.43 -20.17
CA SER A 433 8.11 17.70 -20.75
C SER A 433 7.90 17.41 -22.23
N LYS A 434 8.88 17.80 -23.06
CA LYS A 434 8.88 17.49 -24.51
C LYS A 434 9.32 16.05 -24.81
N ASP A 435 10.16 15.49 -23.95
CA ASP A 435 10.58 14.09 -24.04
C ASP A 435 9.55 13.18 -23.35
N ARG A 436 9.21 12.08 -24.03
CA ARG A 436 8.23 11.11 -23.55
C ARG A 436 8.77 10.32 -22.35
N PHE A 437 10.06 9.97 -22.35
CA PHE A 437 10.65 9.28 -21.21
C PHE A 437 10.60 10.16 -19.96
N GLY A 438 11.00 11.44 -20.08
CA GLY A 438 10.87 12.43 -19.01
C GLY A 438 9.44 12.60 -18.50
N SER A 439 8.45 12.67 -19.41
CA SER A 439 7.04 12.78 -19.04
C SER A 439 6.54 11.56 -18.26
N LEU A 440 6.86 10.35 -18.71
CA LEU A 440 6.47 9.09 -18.05
C LEU A 440 7.21 8.86 -16.73
N LEU A 441 8.49 9.22 -16.67
CA LEU A 441 9.30 9.14 -15.46
C LEU A 441 8.75 10.09 -14.38
N ALA A 442 8.46 11.34 -14.74
CA ALA A 442 7.86 12.30 -13.83
C ALA A 442 6.46 11.86 -13.36
N SER A 443 5.59 11.38 -14.25
CA SER A 443 4.25 10.93 -13.85
C SER A 443 4.29 9.70 -12.94
N GLY A 444 5.20 8.75 -13.18
CA GLY A 444 5.39 7.60 -12.29
C GLY A 444 5.92 7.99 -10.90
N ILE A 445 6.85 8.95 -10.82
CA ILE A 445 7.32 9.48 -9.52
C ILE A 445 6.20 10.22 -8.79
N VAL A 446 5.42 11.03 -9.51
CA VAL A 446 4.26 11.74 -8.95
C VAL A 446 3.25 10.76 -8.40
N ALA A 447 2.94 9.68 -9.14
CA ALA A 447 2.04 8.63 -8.71
C ALA A 447 2.52 7.97 -7.41
N LEU A 448 3.81 7.63 -7.34
CA LEU A 448 4.45 7.07 -6.14
C LEU A 448 4.30 7.99 -4.93
N LEU A 449 4.68 9.27 -5.07
CA LEU A 449 4.62 10.25 -3.97
C LEU A 449 3.18 10.52 -3.53
N PHE A 450 2.28 10.76 -4.49
CA PHE A 450 0.88 11.06 -4.23
C PHE A 450 0.18 9.89 -3.53
N TYR A 451 0.45 8.65 -3.96
CA TYR A 451 -0.16 7.48 -3.33
C TYR A 451 0.22 7.35 -1.85
N HIS A 452 1.52 7.45 -1.51
CA HIS A 452 1.94 7.42 -0.11
C HIS A 452 1.28 8.52 0.72
N MET A 453 1.21 9.75 0.19
CA MET A 453 0.56 10.88 0.86
C MET A 453 -0.94 10.64 1.07
N ALA A 454 -1.65 10.27 0.01
CA ALA A 454 -3.10 10.07 0.04
C ALA A 454 -3.50 8.90 0.96
N ILE A 455 -2.79 7.77 0.90
CA ILE A 455 -3.07 6.62 1.76
C ILE A 455 -2.78 6.95 3.22
N ASN A 456 -1.61 7.50 3.52
CA ASN A 456 -1.23 7.78 4.90
C ASN A 456 -2.17 8.80 5.56
N ILE A 457 -2.46 9.91 4.88
CA ILE A 457 -3.41 10.91 5.38
C ILE A 457 -4.79 10.27 5.53
N GLY A 458 -5.23 9.50 4.54
CA GLY A 458 -6.49 8.74 4.56
C GLY A 458 -6.59 7.79 5.74
N ILE A 459 -5.51 7.15 6.15
CA ILE A 459 -5.45 6.30 7.35
C ILE A 459 -5.63 7.15 8.61
N VAL A 460 -4.90 8.24 8.73
CA VAL A 460 -4.89 9.07 9.96
C VAL A 460 -6.28 9.65 10.26
N ILE A 461 -6.99 10.12 9.24
CA ILE A 461 -8.38 10.61 9.37
C ILE A 461 -9.43 9.48 9.32
N GLY A 462 -8.98 8.25 9.08
CA GLY A 462 -9.76 7.02 9.00
C GLY A 462 -10.80 6.97 7.89
N LEU A 463 -10.37 7.35 6.68
CA LEU A 463 -10.96 7.01 5.39
C LEU A 463 -10.35 5.74 4.76
N MET A 464 -9.23 5.24 5.28
CA MET A 464 -8.52 4.07 4.74
C MET A 464 -7.97 3.14 5.84
N PRO A 465 -7.76 1.84 5.54
CA PRO A 465 -7.23 0.87 6.50
C PRO A 465 -5.72 1.02 6.73
N VAL A 466 -5.25 0.63 7.92
CA VAL A 466 -3.84 0.80 8.34
C VAL A 466 -2.90 -0.11 7.53
N THR A 467 -2.14 0.47 6.59
CA THR A 467 -1.25 -0.25 5.67
C THR A 467 0.23 -0.25 6.07
N GLY A 468 0.66 0.62 6.99
CA GLY A 468 2.07 0.74 7.37
C GLY A 468 2.95 1.51 6.36
N ILE A 469 2.32 2.38 5.55
CA ILE A 469 3.00 3.19 4.54
C ILE A 469 3.35 4.56 5.14
N PRO A 470 4.62 5.01 5.06
CA PRO A 470 5.04 6.30 5.58
C PRO A 470 4.48 7.47 4.77
N LEU A 471 4.24 8.60 5.44
CA LEU A 471 3.97 9.88 4.82
C LEU A 471 5.26 10.46 4.23
N SER A 472 5.33 10.55 2.90
CA SER A 472 6.48 11.08 2.17
C SER A 472 6.94 12.43 2.74
N PHE A 473 8.26 12.57 2.95
CA PHE A 473 8.94 13.72 3.56
C PHE A 473 8.65 13.97 5.05
N MET A 474 7.54 13.45 5.60
CA MET A 474 7.14 13.74 6.96
C MET A 474 7.48 12.62 7.95
N SER A 475 7.10 11.37 7.67
CA SER A 475 7.31 10.26 8.59
C SER A 475 8.79 10.01 8.89
N TYR A 476 9.07 9.56 10.12
CA TYR A 476 10.40 9.12 10.47
C TYR A 476 10.82 7.90 9.63
N GLY A 477 11.91 8.06 8.88
CA GLY A 477 12.42 6.99 8.01
C GLY A 477 13.48 7.49 7.04
N GLY A 478 14.76 7.29 7.38
CA GLY A 478 15.88 7.81 6.58
C GLY A 478 15.90 7.33 5.13
N SER A 479 15.69 6.03 4.90
CA SER A 479 15.60 5.47 3.54
C SER A 479 14.48 6.09 2.72
N HIS A 480 13.29 6.17 3.31
CA HIS A 480 12.12 6.71 2.61
C HIS A 480 12.29 8.20 2.28
N LEU A 481 12.82 8.99 3.22
CA LEU A 481 13.13 10.40 3.02
C LEU A 481 14.17 10.60 1.91
N ILE A 482 15.30 9.89 1.96
CA ILE A 482 16.36 9.99 0.95
C ILE A 482 15.83 9.60 -0.45
N MET A 483 15.06 8.52 -0.54
CA MET A 483 14.50 8.08 -1.82
C MET A 483 13.45 9.05 -2.37
N SER A 484 12.62 9.65 -1.51
CA SER A 484 11.65 10.67 -1.92
C SER A 484 12.36 11.94 -2.41
N MET A 485 13.42 12.37 -1.75
CA MET A 485 14.24 13.51 -2.18
C MET A 485 15.04 13.22 -3.45
N THR A 486 15.51 11.98 -3.63
CA THR A 486 16.11 11.50 -4.89
C THR A 486 15.11 11.60 -6.03
N ALA A 487 13.87 11.18 -5.81
CA ALA A 487 12.81 11.25 -6.81
C ALA A 487 12.47 12.70 -7.20
N VAL A 488 12.44 13.64 -6.23
CA VAL A 488 12.33 15.08 -6.52
C VAL A 488 13.55 15.60 -7.29
N GLY A 489 14.75 15.13 -6.96
CA GLY A 489 15.97 15.43 -7.73
C GLY A 489 15.84 15.02 -9.21
N ILE A 490 15.25 13.87 -9.50
CA ILE A 490 14.96 13.42 -10.86
C ILE A 490 13.95 14.35 -11.54
N ILE A 491 12.87 14.74 -10.85
CA ILE A 491 11.88 15.72 -11.39
C ILE A 491 12.56 17.04 -11.74
N LEU A 492 13.44 17.56 -10.89
CA LEU A 492 14.22 18.77 -11.16
C LEU A 492 15.19 18.61 -12.34
N SER A 493 15.79 17.42 -12.49
CA SER A 493 16.63 17.08 -13.65
C SER A 493 15.84 17.11 -14.95
N ILE A 494 14.59 16.61 -14.95
CA ILE A 494 13.69 16.64 -16.10
C ILE A 494 13.36 18.08 -16.48
N LYS A 495 12.96 18.90 -15.49
CA LYS A 495 12.63 20.32 -15.71
C LYS A 495 13.80 21.08 -16.32
N SER A 496 14.99 20.98 -15.72
CA SER A 496 16.17 21.74 -16.16
C SER A 496 16.60 21.43 -17.60
N ARG A 497 16.18 20.28 -18.15
CA ARG A 497 16.53 19.79 -19.48
C ARG A 497 15.35 19.75 -20.46
N LYS A 498 14.22 20.37 -20.13
CA LYS A 498 13.02 20.44 -20.98
C LYS A 498 13.30 20.92 -22.42
N HIS A 499 14.32 21.77 -22.60
CA HIS A 499 14.71 22.37 -23.88
C HIS A 499 16.03 21.85 -24.44
N ALA A 500 16.74 21.00 -23.70
CA ALA A 500 18.06 20.51 -24.07
C ALA A 500 17.95 19.17 -24.81
N ASN A 501 17.43 19.19 -26.04
CA ASN A 501 17.63 18.10 -27.00
C ASN A 501 18.70 18.52 -28.00
#